data_AF-A0A945Q4R9-F1
#
_entry.id   AF-A0A945Q4R9-F1
#
_cell.length_a   1.000
_cell.length_b   1.000
_cell.length_c   1.000
_cell.angle_alpha   90.00
_cell.angle_beta   90.00
_cell.angle_gamma   90.00
#
_symmetry.space_group_name_H-M   'P 1'
#
loop_
_entity.id
_entity.type
_entity.pdbx_description
1 polymer ?
#
loop_
_entity_poly.entity_id
_entity_poly.type
_entity_poly.pdbx_seq_one_letter_code
_entity_poly.pdbx_strand_id
1 'polypeptide(L)'
;MRLLVNAGFIVISLCALAWKPAGAADAVAFSAGESVRAVSYGTSLTQVQLLALAAQTEREYAKLSAYFGTSVGKITVNVRRSGIGRHFPPSTVRMPVDRVLKSIAITAHELTHLLTQGWASKALKEGLAVFAQNKFGEQRGWPNYKRRIHRAARHWITQPGAVVTTPEDAESVFPSAPISARQRRITAYNVAGSFVTWIINVKMAGDIQRFMKTLYRSGDYQAALGANYPDLQTAWRAYIDAR
;
A
#
# COMPACT_ATOMS: atom_id res chain seq x y z
N MET A 1 28.61 -58.15 50.39
CA MET A 1 27.39 -57.31 50.42
C MET A 1 27.81 -55.85 50.30
N ARG A 2 27.84 -55.30 49.08
CA ARG A 2 28.06 -53.88 48.80
C ARG A 2 27.01 -53.46 47.79
N LEU A 3 26.08 -52.62 48.24
CA LEU A 3 25.03 -52.02 47.43
C LEU A 3 25.65 -50.99 46.49
N LEU A 4 25.53 -51.23 45.18
CA LEU A 4 25.75 -50.21 44.15
C LEU A 4 24.48 -49.38 44.05
N VAL A 5 24.56 -48.11 44.48
CA VAL A 5 23.50 -47.12 44.28
C VAL A 5 23.73 -46.48 42.92
N ASN A 6 22.86 -46.79 41.96
CA ASN A 6 22.77 -46.12 40.67
C ASN A 6 22.13 -44.73 40.87
N ALA A 7 22.95 -43.67 40.87
CA ALA A 7 22.45 -42.30 40.79
C ALA A 7 22.14 -41.98 39.32
N GLY A 8 20.86 -42.07 38.95
CA GLY A 8 20.37 -41.61 37.66
C GLY A 8 20.53 -40.09 37.53
N PHE A 9 21.29 -39.64 36.54
CA PHE A 9 21.33 -38.25 36.12
C PHE A 9 20.01 -37.88 35.43
N ILE A 10 19.22 -37.02 36.07
CA ILE A 10 18.12 -36.31 35.41
C ILE A 10 18.77 -35.19 34.59
N VAL A 11 18.81 -35.35 33.26
CA VAL A 11 19.13 -34.25 32.36
C VAL A 11 17.89 -33.35 32.28
N ILE A 12 17.84 -32.33 33.14
CA ILE A 12 16.91 -31.22 32.98
C ILE A 12 17.42 -30.43 31.77
N SER A 13 16.80 -30.67 30.62
CA SER A 13 17.03 -29.86 29.42
C SER A 13 16.45 -28.47 29.68
N LEU A 14 17.27 -27.59 30.27
CA LEU A 14 17.03 -26.16 30.32
C LEU A 14 17.00 -25.67 28.87
N CYS A 15 15.79 -25.51 28.32
CA CYS A 15 15.58 -24.68 27.14
C CYS A 15 16.12 -23.29 27.48
N ALA A 16 17.34 -23.00 27.04
CA ALA A 16 17.88 -21.67 27.09
C ALA A 16 16.90 -20.75 26.35
N LEU A 17 16.21 -19.89 27.08
CA LEU A 17 15.54 -18.73 26.54
C LEU A 17 16.63 -17.87 25.92
N ALA A 18 16.92 -18.11 24.64
CA ALA A 18 17.89 -17.34 23.88
C ALA A 18 17.46 -15.88 23.94
N TRP A 19 18.26 -15.06 24.61
CA TRP A 19 18.04 -13.63 24.71
C TRP A 19 18.15 -13.04 23.30
N LYS A 20 17.01 -12.72 22.68
CA LYS A 20 16.98 -12.02 21.40
C LYS A 20 17.31 -10.55 21.67
N PRO A 21 18.36 -9.98 21.05
CA PRO A 21 18.65 -8.56 21.18
C PRO A 21 17.45 -7.75 20.67
N ALA A 22 17.16 -6.63 21.34
CA ALA A 22 16.07 -5.75 20.98
C ALA A 22 16.20 -5.32 19.51
N GLY A 23 15.20 -5.63 18.69
CA GLY A 23 15.19 -5.31 17.26
C GLY A 23 15.68 -6.43 16.33
N ALA A 24 16.10 -7.58 16.86
CA ALA A 24 16.34 -8.77 16.04
C ALA A 24 15.08 -9.20 15.26
N ALA A 25 15.28 -9.70 14.05
CA ALA A 25 14.20 -10.28 13.26
C ALA A 25 13.67 -11.55 13.94
N ASP A 26 12.35 -11.73 13.94
CA ASP A 26 11.75 -12.96 14.48
C ASP A 26 11.80 -14.10 13.49
N ALA A 27 11.52 -13.78 12.21
CA ALA A 27 11.60 -14.69 11.09
C ALA A 27 11.86 -13.91 9.80
N VAL A 28 12.40 -14.61 8.81
CA VAL A 28 12.73 -14.08 7.48
C VAL A 28 12.25 -15.08 6.43
N ALA A 29 11.63 -14.59 5.37
CA ALA A 29 11.29 -15.36 4.19
C ALA A 29 11.72 -14.62 2.93
N PHE A 30 12.07 -15.40 1.90
CA PHE A 30 12.38 -14.88 0.57
C PHE A 30 11.33 -15.37 -0.42
N SER A 31 10.99 -14.52 -1.38
CA SER A 31 10.20 -14.93 -2.53
C SER A 31 10.99 -15.90 -3.42
N ALA A 32 10.32 -16.63 -4.29
CA ALA A 32 10.95 -17.65 -5.12
C ALA A 32 11.99 -17.05 -6.10
N GLY A 33 11.71 -15.86 -6.64
CA GLY A 33 12.67 -15.13 -7.48
C GLY A 33 13.72 -14.34 -6.70
N GLU A 34 13.75 -14.46 -5.37
CA GLU A 34 14.67 -13.73 -4.45
C GLU A 34 14.67 -12.20 -4.61
N SER A 35 13.64 -11.65 -5.27
CA SER A 35 13.49 -10.21 -5.47
C SER A 35 12.88 -9.52 -4.26
N VAL A 36 12.20 -10.29 -3.38
CA VAL A 36 11.57 -9.80 -2.16
C VAL A 36 12.04 -10.57 -0.94
N ARG A 37 12.40 -9.83 0.10
CA ARG A 37 12.67 -10.33 1.45
C ARG A 37 11.59 -9.84 2.41
N ALA A 38 10.82 -10.74 3.02
CA ALA A 38 9.88 -10.40 4.09
C ALA A 38 10.51 -10.69 5.47
N VAL A 39 10.41 -9.74 6.39
CA VAL A 39 11.04 -9.81 7.72
C VAL A 39 10.01 -9.45 8.78
N SER A 40 9.80 -10.32 9.77
CA SER A 40 8.95 -10.03 10.93
C SER A 40 9.76 -9.51 12.11
N TYR A 41 9.16 -8.59 12.89
CA TYR A 41 9.78 -8.07 14.10
C TYR A 41 8.76 -7.87 15.22
N GLY A 42 9.01 -8.53 16.34
CA GLY A 42 8.12 -8.59 17.48
C GLY A 42 6.78 -9.27 17.16
N THR A 43 6.68 -10.19 16.21
CA THR A 43 5.37 -10.73 15.78
C THR A 43 5.38 -12.23 15.61
N SER A 44 4.25 -12.88 15.88
CA SER A 44 4.03 -14.32 15.73
C SER A 44 3.56 -14.72 14.33
N LEU A 45 4.19 -14.20 13.27
CA LEU A 45 3.93 -14.71 11.92
C LEU A 45 4.63 -16.04 11.70
N THR A 46 3.90 -16.99 11.15
CA THR A 46 4.45 -18.26 10.68
C THR A 46 5.32 -18.05 9.43
N GLN A 47 6.24 -18.99 9.17
CA GLN A 47 7.05 -18.97 7.94
C GLN A 47 6.17 -18.99 6.68
N VAL A 48 5.07 -19.75 6.70
CA VAL A 48 4.11 -19.82 5.59
C VAL A 48 3.49 -18.46 5.30
N GLN A 49 3.11 -17.70 6.33
CA GLN A 49 2.53 -16.36 6.16
C GLN A 49 3.56 -15.35 5.61
N LEU A 50 4.82 -15.42 6.05
CA LEU A 50 5.88 -14.57 5.51
C LEU A 50 6.22 -14.93 4.06
N LEU A 51 6.27 -16.21 3.72
CA LEU A 51 6.45 -16.68 2.34
C LEU A 51 5.32 -16.21 1.43
N ALA A 52 4.07 -16.34 1.89
CA ALA A 52 2.91 -15.86 1.14
C ALA A 52 2.97 -14.34 0.89
N LEU A 53 3.36 -13.55 1.90
CA LEU A 53 3.56 -12.10 1.77
C LEU A 53 4.68 -11.74 0.80
N ALA A 54 5.83 -12.44 0.88
CA ALA A 54 6.95 -12.23 -0.04
C ALA A 54 6.54 -12.55 -1.48
N ALA A 55 5.85 -13.67 -1.69
CA ALA A 55 5.38 -14.10 -3.01
C ALA A 55 4.33 -13.14 -3.61
N GLN A 56 3.37 -12.67 -2.81
CA GLN A 56 2.42 -11.64 -3.25
C GLN A 56 3.15 -10.37 -3.66
N THR A 57 4.06 -9.88 -2.82
CA THR A 57 4.80 -8.65 -3.07
C THR A 57 5.63 -8.76 -4.35
N GLU A 58 6.27 -9.92 -4.61
CA GLU A 58 7.07 -10.16 -5.81
C GLU A 58 6.20 -10.07 -7.07
N ARG A 59 5.05 -10.73 -7.09
CA ARG A 59 4.12 -10.69 -8.24
C ARG A 59 3.58 -9.28 -8.49
N GLU A 60 3.20 -8.57 -7.44
CA GLU A 60 2.73 -7.19 -7.55
C GLU A 60 3.84 -6.25 -8.03
N TYR A 61 5.05 -6.40 -7.48
CA TYR A 61 6.22 -5.61 -7.86
C TYR A 61 6.59 -5.81 -9.33
N ALA A 62 6.59 -7.05 -9.83
CA ALA A 62 6.86 -7.34 -11.23
C ALA A 62 5.86 -6.65 -12.16
N LYS A 63 4.55 -6.70 -11.85
CA LYS A 63 3.49 -6.04 -12.63
C LYS A 63 3.65 -4.51 -12.62
N LEU A 64 3.91 -3.94 -11.45
CA LEU A 64 4.05 -2.48 -11.29
C LEU A 64 5.32 -1.96 -11.95
N SER A 65 6.44 -2.65 -11.78
CA SER A 65 7.73 -2.31 -12.39
C SER A 65 7.62 -2.28 -13.91
N ALA A 66 6.99 -3.30 -14.51
CA ALA A 66 6.71 -3.35 -15.94
C ALA A 66 5.76 -2.21 -16.37
N TYR A 67 4.72 -1.93 -15.59
CA TYR A 67 3.73 -0.90 -15.93
C TYR A 67 4.31 0.52 -15.91
N PHE A 68 5.13 0.84 -14.90
CA PHE A 68 5.75 2.15 -14.76
C PHE A 68 7.07 2.28 -15.53
N GLY A 69 7.67 1.15 -15.97
CA GLY A 69 9.00 1.14 -16.59
C GLY A 69 10.11 1.57 -15.62
N THR A 70 9.96 1.25 -14.33
CA THR A 70 10.89 1.67 -13.26
C THR A 70 11.12 0.52 -12.29
N SER A 71 12.33 0.42 -11.74
CA SER A 71 12.71 -0.59 -10.73
C SER A 71 13.49 0.06 -9.60
N VAL A 72 13.31 -0.46 -8.38
CA VAL A 72 14.11 -0.11 -7.19
C VAL A 72 14.98 -1.27 -6.72
N GLY A 73 15.20 -2.27 -7.59
CA GLY A 73 15.97 -3.48 -7.26
C GLY A 73 15.21 -4.41 -6.33
N LYS A 74 15.90 -4.94 -5.31
CA LYS A 74 15.32 -5.87 -4.32
C LYS A 74 14.47 -5.13 -3.29
N ILE A 75 13.31 -5.69 -2.97
CA ILE A 75 12.34 -5.14 -2.01
C ILE A 75 12.50 -5.80 -0.65
N THR A 76 12.40 -5.00 0.41
CA THR A 76 12.23 -5.52 1.78
C THR A 76 10.83 -5.20 2.32
N VAL A 77 10.12 -6.20 2.80
CA VAL A 77 8.82 -6.07 3.48
C VAL A 77 9.01 -6.27 4.98
N ASN A 78 8.99 -5.20 5.75
CA ASN A 78 9.11 -5.23 7.20
C ASN A 78 7.73 -5.35 7.87
N VAL A 79 7.45 -6.46 8.53
CA VAL A 79 6.23 -6.66 9.31
C VAL A 79 6.43 -6.22 10.75
N ARG A 80 5.53 -5.37 11.27
CA ARG A 80 5.57 -4.82 12.63
C ARG A 80 4.24 -5.03 13.35
N ARG A 81 4.24 -5.00 14.69
CA ARG A 81 3.02 -5.17 15.52
C ARG A 81 1.92 -4.16 15.22
N SER A 82 2.27 -2.91 15.00
CA SER A 82 1.31 -1.81 14.90
C SER A 82 1.73 -0.79 13.83
N GLY A 83 0.81 0.13 13.52
CA GLY A 83 1.01 1.22 12.58
C GLY A 83 0.16 1.09 11.32
N ILE A 84 0.61 1.72 10.25
CA ILE A 84 -0.02 1.70 8.93
C ILE A 84 0.94 1.11 7.90
N GLY A 85 0.36 0.62 6.78
CA GLY A 85 1.15 0.37 5.58
C GLY A 85 1.91 1.64 5.20
N ARG A 86 3.21 1.51 4.92
CA ARG A 86 4.04 2.66 4.56
C ARG A 86 5.29 2.24 3.81
N HIS A 87 5.60 2.92 2.73
CA HIS A 87 6.88 2.83 2.04
C HIS A 87 8.00 3.65 2.71
N PHE A 88 9.24 3.18 2.53
CA PHE A 88 10.48 3.80 2.99
C PHE A 88 11.51 3.64 1.87
N PRO A 89 11.84 4.72 1.14
CA PRO A 89 12.89 4.69 0.13
C PRO A 89 14.23 4.20 0.72
N PRO A 90 15.06 3.49 -0.07
CA PRO A 90 14.90 3.28 -1.50
C PRO A 90 13.96 2.11 -1.88
N SER A 91 13.86 1.06 -1.05
CA SER A 91 13.20 -0.19 -1.47
C SER A 91 12.48 -0.96 -0.36
N THR A 92 12.13 -0.30 0.73
CA THR A 92 11.46 -0.95 1.88
C THR A 92 9.99 -0.57 1.94
N VAL A 93 9.12 -1.54 2.21
CA VAL A 93 7.74 -1.30 2.65
C VAL A 93 7.55 -1.87 4.05
N ARG A 94 6.74 -1.21 4.86
CA ARG A 94 6.31 -1.69 6.18
C ARG A 94 4.86 -2.10 6.10
N MET A 95 4.55 -3.26 6.68
CA MET A 95 3.18 -3.77 6.82
C MET A 95 2.87 -4.06 8.29
N PRO A 96 1.70 -3.63 8.80
CA PRO A 96 1.24 -4.06 10.10
C PRO A 96 0.83 -5.54 10.09
N VAL A 97 1.16 -6.27 11.15
CA VAL A 97 0.91 -7.72 11.26
C VAL A 97 -0.57 -8.07 11.13
N ASP A 98 -1.46 -7.23 11.66
CA ASP A 98 -2.91 -7.47 11.58
C ASP A 98 -3.42 -7.48 10.14
N ARG A 99 -2.78 -6.71 9.23
CA ARG A 99 -3.13 -6.69 7.80
C ARG A 99 -2.67 -7.95 7.10
N VAL A 100 -1.48 -8.44 7.43
CA VAL A 100 -0.94 -9.70 6.89
C VAL A 100 -1.81 -10.87 7.34
N LEU A 101 -2.11 -10.96 8.65
CA LEU A 101 -2.94 -12.02 9.22
C LEU A 101 -4.35 -12.06 8.62
N LYS A 102 -4.93 -10.90 8.34
CA LYS A 102 -6.28 -10.78 7.74
C LYS A 102 -6.28 -10.89 6.22
N SER A 103 -5.13 -11.09 5.57
CA SER A 103 -4.99 -11.12 4.10
C SER A 103 -5.54 -9.84 3.43
N ILE A 104 -5.23 -8.68 4.02
CA ILE A 104 -5.64 -7.35 3.54
C ILE A 104 -4.45 -6.37 3.42
N ALA A 105 -3.22 -6.88 3.31
CA ALA A 105 -2.01 -6.12 3.07
C ALA A 105 -1.98 -5.57 1.63
N ILE A 106 -2.04 -4.25 1.52
CA ILE A 106 -2.05 -3.49 0.25
C ILE A 106 -0.62 -3.18 -0.21
N THR A 107 0.16 -4.23 -0.53
CA THR A 107 1.56 -4.08 -0.94
C THR A 107 1.70 -3.29 -2.23
N ALA A 108 0.81 -3.46 -3.22
CA ALA A 108 0.84 -2.70 -4.47
C ALA A 108 0.67 -1.18 -4.26
N HIS A 109 -0.14 -0.76 -3.28
CA HIS A 109 -0.26 0.65 -2.90
C HIS A 109 1.09 1.23 -2.47
N GLU A 110 1.78 0.56 -1.55
CA GLU A 110 3.06 1.05 -1.04
C GLU A 110 4.21 0.89 -2.04
N LEU A 111 4.20 -0.17 -2.86
CA LEU A 111 5.16 -0.37 -3.95
C LEU A 111 5.02 0.72 -5.02
N THR A 112 3.80 1.20 -5.29
CA THR A 112 3.58 2.32 -6.21
C THR A 112 4.37 3.53 -5.75
N HIS A 113 4.29 3.88 -4.48
CA HIS A 113 5.05 5.00 -3.94
C HIS A 113 6.56 4.82 -4.14
N LEU A 114 7.12 3.63 -3.90
CA LEU A 114 8.54 3.35 -4.15
C LEU A 114 8.94 3.52 -5.61
N LEU A 115 8.07 3.15 -6.55
CA LEU A 115 8.34 3.19 -7.99
C LEU A 115 8.14 4.59 -8.59
N THR A 116 7.31 5.43 -7.95
CA THR A 116 6.93 6.75 -8.48
C THR A 116 7.46 7.89 -7.60
N GLN A 117 8.72 7.78 -7.17
CA GLN A 117 9.41 8.79 -6.38
C GLN A 117 9.51 10.14 -7.12
N GLY A 118 9.69 11.21 -6.34
CA GLY A 118 9.72 12.59 -6.82
C GLY A 118 8.60 13.46 -6.26
N TRP A 119 8.55 14.71 -6.72
CA TRP A 119 7.47 15.63 -6.38
C TRP A 119 6.18 15.26 -7.14
N ALA A 120 5.05 15.34 -6.45
CA ALA A 120 3.69 15.25 -6.95
C ALA A 120 2.76 15.68 -5.79
N SER A 121 1.56 16.19 -6.10
CA SER A 121 0.56 16.52 -5.07
C SER A 121 0.12 15.26 -4.31
N LYS A 122 -0.44 15.41 -3.10
CA LYS A 122 -0.86 14.27 -2.29
C LYS A 122 -2.01 13.50 -2.94
N ALA A 123 -2.96 14.20 -3.55
CA ALA A 123 -4.06 13.60 -4.30
C ALA A 123 -3.54 12.80 -5.51
N LEU A 124 -2.53 13.28 -6.23
CA LEU A 124 -1.92 12.52 -7.32
C LEU A 124 -1.18 11.28 -6.80
N LYS A 125 -0.37 11.42 -5.74
CA LYS A 125 0.39 10.31 -5.13
C LYS A 125 -0.52 9.20 -4.62
N GLU A 126 -1.46 9.55 -3.75
CA GLU A 126 -2.34 8.57 -3.12
C GLU A 126 -3.41 8.06 -4.10
N GLY A 127 -3.87 8.91 -5.03
CA GLY A 127 -4.77 8.51 -6.09
C GLY A 127 -4.15 7.48 -7.05
N LEU A 128 -2.88 7.68 -7.43
CA LEU A 128 -2.15 6.72 -8.25
C LEU A 128 -1.95 5.38 -7.51
N ALA A 129 -1.63 5.42 -6.23
CA ALA A 129 -1.48 4.23 -5.41
C ALA A 129 -2.81 3.45 -5.24
N VAL A 130 -3.95 4.15 -5.11
CA VAL A 130 -5.29 3.51 -5.10
C VAL A 130 -5.62 2.89 -6.46
N PHE A 131 -5.33 3.59 -7.56
CA PHE A 131 -5.50 3.07 -8.92
C PHE A 131 -4.67 1.79 -9.11
N ALA A 132 -3.39 1.81 -8.75
CA ALA A 132 -2.48 0.70 -8.89
C ALA A 132 -2.86 -0.49 -8.01
N GLN A 133 -3.28 -0.26 -6.76
CA GLN A 133 -3.80 -1.31 -5.88
C GLN A 133 -5.06 -1.96 -6.44
N ASN A 134 -5.95 -1.18 -7.06
CA ASN A 134 -7.16 -1.73 -7.68
C ASN A 134 -6.83 -2.59 -8.91
N LYS A 135 -5.90 -2.12 -9.75
CA LYS A 135 -5.50 -2.76 -11.01
C LYS A 135 -4.62 -3.99 -10.82
N PHE A 136 -3.61 -3.91 -9.94
CA PHE A 136 -2.55 -4.92 -9.82
C PHE A 136 -2.50 -5.64 -8.48
N GLY A 137 -3.01 -5.01 -7.41
CA GLY A 137 -2.96 -5.58 -6.08
C GLY A 137 -3.80 -6.86 -5.94
N GLU A 138 -3.30 -7.85 -5.23
CA GLU A 138 -3.94 -9.16 -5.08
C GLU A 138 -4.95 -9.17 -3.94
N GLN A 139 -4.68 -8.41 -2.87
CA GLN A 139 -5.52 -8.35 -1.68
C GLN A 139 -6.48 -7.16 -1.65
N ARG A 140 -7.59 -7.33 -0.94
CA ARG A 140 -8.61 -6.30 -0.70
C ARG A 140 -8.33 -5.63 0.64
N GLY A 141 -7.69 -4.48 0.64
CA GLY A 141 -7.44 -3.73 1.87
C GLY A 141 -7.86 -2.27 1.81
N TRP A 142 -7.79 -1.62 2.97
CA TRP A 142 -8.02 -0.20 3.10
C TRP A 142 -7.10 0.58 2.13
N PRO A 143 -7.54 1.68 1.49
CA PRO A 143 -8.78 2.44 1.75
C PRO A 143 -9.99 2.06 0.89
N ASN A 144 -9.78 1.40 -0.24
CA ASN A 144 -10.85 1.13 -1.22
C ASN A 144 -11.38 -0.32 -1.17
N TYR A 145 -10.59 -1.27 -0.65
CA TYR A 145 -10.91 -2.71 -0.60
C TYR A 145 -11.19 -3.33 -1.99
N LYS A 146 -10.53 -2.80 -3.03
CA LYS A 146 -10.74 -3.13 -4.46
C LYS A 146 -12.22 -3.04 -4.90
N ARG A 147 -13.01 -2.17 -4.27
CA ARG A 147 -14.33 -1.78 -4.78
C ARG A 147 -14.14 -1.05 -6.11
N ARG A 148 -15.18 -1.04 -6.96
CA ARG A 148 -15.18 -0.25 -8.20
C ARG A 148 -14.94 1.23 -7.82
N ILE A 149 -13.77 1.76 -8.19
CA ILE A 149 -13.26 3.03 -7.64
C ILE A 149 -14.27 4.18 -7.79
N HIS A 150 -14.84 4.38 -8.98
CA HIS A 150 -15.79 5.46 -9.23
C HIS A 150 -17.07 5.32 -8.38
N ARG A 151 -17.60 4.11 -8.24
CA ARG A 151 -18.76 3.84 -7.37
C ARG A 151 -18.46 4.08 -5.90
N ALA A 152 -17.26 3.73 -5.46
CA ALA A 152 -16.83 3.98 -4.09
C ALA A 152 -16.71 5.48 -3.81
N ALA A 153 -16.11 6.25 -4.73
CA ALA A 153 -16.05 7.71 -4.61
C ALA A 153 -17.46 8.32 -4.57
N ARG A 154 -18.33 7.95 -5.53
CA ARG A 154 -19.72 8.42 -5.57
C ARG A 154 -20.48 8.11 -4.29
N HIS A 155 -20.36 6.89 -3.78
CA HIS A 155 -20.99 6.51 -2.51
C HIS A 155 -20.58 7.43 -1.35
N TRP A 156 -19.29 7.75 -1.23
CA TRP A 156 -18.79 8.55 -0.12
C TRP A 156 -19.12 10.04 -0.22
N ILE A 157 -19.05 10.62 -1.43
CA ILE A 157 -19.35 12.04 -1.65
C ILE A 157 -20.85 12.36 -1.55
N THR A 158 -21.73 11.35 -1.62
CA THR A 158 -23.17 11.51 -1.43
C THR A 158 -23.64 11.14 -0.02
N GLN A 159 -22.75 10.76 0.89
CA GLN A 159 -23.15 10.53 2.28
C GLN A 159 -23.59 11.86 2.92
N PRO A 160 -24.65 11.87 3.75
CA PRO A 160 -25.01 13.04 4.55
C PRO A 160 -23.81 13.54 5.36
N GLY A 161 -23.53 14.85 5.29
CA GLY A 161 -22.39 15.46 5.99
C GLY A 161 -21.01 15.16 5.37
N ALA A 162 -20.95 14.75 4.10
CA ALA A 162 -19.67 14.58 3.40
C ALA A 162 -18.90 15.90 3.31
N VAL A 163 -17.73 15.94 3.95
CA VAL A 163 -16.81 17.10 3.93
C VAL A 163 -15.84 17.03 2.74
N VAL A 164 -15.61 15.84 2.20
CA VAL A 164 -14.69 15.61 1.09
C VAL A 164 -15.51 15.21 -0.12
N THR A 165 -15.63 16.12 -1.08
CA THR A 165 -16.50 15.98 -2.24
C THR A 165 -15.76 16.15 -3.56
N THR A 166 -14.58 16.79 -3.53
CA THR A 166 -13.72 17.08 -4.67
C THR A 166 -12.29 16.56 -4.47
N PRO A 167 -11.52 16.37 -5.56
CA PRO A 167 -10.09 16.10 -5.50
C PRO A 167 -9.29 17.16 -4.72
N GLU A 168 -9.69 18.42 -4.78
CA GLU A 168 -9.11 19.51 -3.99
C GLU A 168 -9.37 19.35 -2.49
N ASP A 169 -10.58 18.96 -2.09
CA ASP A 169 -10.88 18.62 -0.69
C ASP A 169 -9.97 17.48 -0.22
N ALA A 170 -9.73 16.48 -1.06
CA ALA A 170 -8.85 15.37 -0.74
C ALA A 170 -7.40 15.84 -0.50
N GLU A 171 -6.87 16.75 -1.32
CA GLU A 171 -5.54 17.35 -1.14
C GLU A 171 -5.41 18.00 0.24
N SER A 172 -6.43 18.75 0.68
CA SER A 172 -6.43 19.42 1.99
C SER A 172 -6.49 18.46 3.18
N VAL A 173 -7.11 17.28 3.00
CA VAL A 173 -7.35 16.28 4.06
C VAL A 173 -6.12 15.41 4.32
N PHE A 174 -5.34 15.08 3.29
CA PHE A 174 -4.15 14.23 3.45
C PHE A 174 -3.12 14.75 4.48
N PRO A 175 -2.77 16.05 4.55
CA PRO A 175 -1.84 16.57 5.55
C PRO A 175 -2.48 16.79 6.93
N SER A 176 -3.79 17.04 7.00
CA SER A 176 -4.45 17.60 8.18
C SER A 176 -5.25 16.57 9.00
N ALA A 177 -5.72 15.49 8.39
CA ALA A 177 -6.62 14.57 9.07
C ALA A 177 -5.86 13.59 9.99
N PRO A 178 -6.14 13.57 11.30
CA PRO A 178 -5.56 12.58 12.18
C PRO A 178 -5.99 11.16 11.74
N ILE A 179 -5.19 10.15 12.09
CA ILE A 179 -5.49 8.75 11.76
C ILE A 179 -6.89 8.33 12.26
N SER A 180 -7.35 8.94 13.36
CA SER A 180 -8.69 8.74 13.94
C SER A 180 -9.84 9.24 13.06
N ALA A 181 -9.62 10.20 12.15
CA ALA A 181 -10.61 10.70 11.19
C ALA A 181 -10.80 9.74 10.00
N ARG A 182 -11.06 8.47 10.31
CA ARG A 182 -11.08 7.35 9.36
C ARG A 182 -11.99 7.60 8.16
N GLN A 183 -13.18 8.16 8.39
CA GLN A 183 -14.14 8.42 7.32
C GLN A 183 -13.63 9.49 6.33
N ARG A 184 -13.16 10.64 6.83
CA ARG A 184 -12.60 11.71 5.98
C ARG A 184 -11.45 11.19 5.12
N ARG A 185 -10.54 10.42 5.73
CA ARG A 185 -9.42 9.81 4.99
C ARG A 185 -9.92 8.81 3.95
N ILE A 186 -10.81 7.88 4.31
CA ILE A 186 -11.38 6.94 3.35
C ILE A 186 -12.01 7.66 2.16
N THR A 187 -12.79 8.72 2.40
CA THR A 187 -13.37 9.52 1.32
C THR A 187 -12.30 10.16 0.46
N ALA A 188 -11.30 10.82 1.05
CA ALA A 188 -10.18 11.44 0.32
C ALA A 188 -9.45 10.45 -0.59
N TYR A 189 -9.11 9.25 -0.09
CA TYR A 189 -8.46 8.22 -0.92
C TYR A 189 -9.35 7.73 -2.07
N ASN A 190 -10.65 7.54 -1.83
CA ASN A 190 -11.55 7.08 -2.89
C ASN A 190 -11.79 8.17 -3.94
N VAL A 191 -11.92 9.43 -3.52
CA VAL A 191 -12.05 10.60 -4.41
C VAL A 191 -10.78 10.77 -5.25
N ALA A 192 -9.61 10.84 -4.62
CA ALA A 192 -8.33 10.96 -5.32
C ALA A 192 -8.08 9.78 -6.28
N GLY A 193 -8.33 8.55 -5.81
CA GLY A 193 -8.21 7.35 -6.63
C GLY A 193 -9.14 7.37 -7.84
N SER A 194 -10.38 7.84 -7.66
CA SER A 194 -11.36 7.97 -8.74
C SER A 194 -10.96 9.02 -9.77
N PHE A 195 -10.48 10.17 -9.31
CA PHE A 195 -10.03 11.23 -10.20
C PHE A 195 -8.82 10.82 -11.03
N VAL A 196 -7.79 10.25 -10.41
CA VAL A 196 -6.61 9.73 -11.10
C VAL A 196 -6.97 8.60 -12.06
N THR A 197 -7.86 7.68 -11.65
CA THR A 197 -8.35 6.60 -12.53
C THR A 197 -9.04 7.17 -13.77
N TRP A 198 -9.86 8.20 -13.61
CA TRP A 198 -10.55 8.86 -14.73
C TRP A 198 -9.56 9.58 -15.65
N ILE A 199 -8.59 10.32 -15.10
CA ILE A 199 -7.55 10.97 -15.92
C ILE A 199 -6.81 9.94 -16.76
N ILE A 200 -6.25 8.90 -16.11
CA ILE A 200 -5.43 7.89 -16.79
C ILE A 200 -6.27 7.18 -17.85
N ASN A 201 -7.40 6.58 -17.47
CA ASN A 201 -8.13 5.69 -18.37
C ASN A 201 -8.98 6.44 -19.41
N VAL A 202 -9.50 7.63 -19.08
CA VAL A 202 -10.46 8.35 -19.92
C VAL A 202 -9.79 9.52 -20.63
N LYS A 203 -9.10 10.40 -19.89
CA LYS A 203 -8.49 11.60 -20.50
C LYS A 203 -7.18 11.31 -21.22
N MET A 204 -6.49 10.24 -20.84
CA MET A 204 -5.21 9.83 -21.43
C MET A 204 -5.27 8.44 -22.08
N ALA A 205 -6.46 7.85 -22.25
CA ALA A 205 -6.67 6.56 -22.92
C ALA A 205 -5.80 5.40 -22.40
N GLY A 206 -5.47 5.41 -21.11
CA GLY A 206 -4.64 4.40 -20.46
C GLY A 206 -3.13 4.65 -20.57
N ASP A 207 -2.69 5.76 -21.18
CA ASP A 207 -1.28 6.12 -21.35
C ASP A 207 -0.67 6.61 -20.02
N ILE A 208 -0.14 5.65 -19.26
CA ILE A 208 0.53 5.92 -17.99
C ILE A 208 1.82 6.71 -18.18
N GLN A 209 2.54 6.54 -19.30
CA GLN A 209 3.81 7.21 -19.51
C GLN A 209 3.60 8.70 -19.75
N ARG A 210 2.57 9.06 -20.54
CA ARG A 210 2.11 10.45 -20.65
C ARG A 210 1.69 11.00 -19.29
N PHE A 211 0.87 10.29 -18.53
CA PHE A 211 0.46 10.73 -17.18
C PHE A 211 1.67 11.05 -16.29
N MET A 212 2.64 10.13 -16.22
CA MET A 212 3.83 10.30 -15.39
C MET A 212 4.71 11.45 -15.86
N LYS A 213 4.86 11.62 -17.17
CA LYS A 213 5.74 12.64 -17.78
C LYS A 213 5.14 14.05 -17.71
N THR A 214 3.85 14.21 -18.02
CA THR A 214 3.26 15.52 -18.25
C THR A 214 2.44 16.05 -17.09
N LEU A 215 1.90 15.18 -16.23
CA LEU A 215 1.00 15.59 -15.14
C LEU A 215 1.53 15.23 -13.75
N TYR A 216 1.89 13.98 -13.50
CA TYR A 216 2.19 13.50 -12.15
C TYR A 216 3.27 14.33 -11.45
N ARG A 217 4.33 14.68 -12.18
CA ARG A 217 5.48 15.44 -11.65
C ARG A 217 5.35 16.96 -11.74
N SER A 218 4.41 17.48 -12.51
CA SER A 218 4.22 18.92 -12.72
C SER A 218 3.05 19.48 -11.92
N GLY A 219 1.98 18.68 -11.75
CA GLY A 219 0.70 19.17 -11.25
C GLY A 219 0.00 20.13 -12.22
N ASP A 220 0.55 20.35 -13.42
CA ASP A 220 0.00 21.28 -14.41
C ASP A 220 -1.02 20.57 -15.29
N TYR A 221 -2.27 20.64 -14.84
CA TYR A 221 -3.41 20.06 -15.54
C TYR A 221 -3.67 20.74 -16.88
N GLN A 222 -3.49 22.07 -16.96
CA GLN A 222 -3.75 22.82 -18.18
C GLN A 222 -2.77 22.41 -19.28
N ALA A 223 -1.47 22.33 -18.97
CA ALA A 223 -0.46 21.89 -19.92
C ALA A 223 -0.64 20.41 -20.32
N ALA A 224 -1.01 19.53 -19.37
CA ALA A 224 -1.11 18.10 -19.64
C ALA A 224 -2.38 17.70 -20.42
N LEU A 225 -3.50 18.38 -20.16
CA LEU A 225 -4.84 17.97 -20.58
C LEU A 225 -5.62 19.05 -21.36
N GLY A 226 -5.08 20.27 -21.48
CA GLY A 226 -5.74 21.38 -22.15
C GLY A 226 -6.92 21.98 -21.37
N ALA A 227 -7.10 21.60 -20.10
CA ALA A 227 -8.17 22.10 -19.24
C ALA A 227 -7.63 22.35 -17.83
N ASN A 228 -8.15 23.40 -17.19
CA ASN A 228 -7.74 23.78 -15.85
C ASN A 228 -8.29 22.78 -14.81
N TYR A 229 -7.75 22.85 -13.59
CA TYR A 229 -8.11 21.91 -12.53
C TYR A 229 -9.60 21.99 -12.13
N PRO A 230 -10.22 23.17 -11.90
CA PRO A 230 -11.66 23.26 -11.63
C PRO A 230 -12.57 22.62 -12.70
N ASP A 231 -12.29 22.84 -13.98
CA ASP A 231 -13.07 22.27 -15.09
C ASP A 231 -12.96 20.75 -15.12
N LEU A 232 -11.76 20.21 -14.85
CA LEU A 232 -11.55 18.78 -14.75
C LEU A 232 -12.27 18.16 -13.54
N GLN A 233 -12.32 18.84 -12.40
CA GLN A 233 -13.07 18.37 -11.23
C GLN A 233 -14.57 18.29 -11.55
N THR A 234 -15.11 19.30 -12.23
CA THR A 234 -16.52 19.32 -12.70
C THR A 234 -16.79 18.19 -13.70
N ALA A 235 -15.93 18.03 -14.71
CA ALA A 235 -16.09 16.98 -15.72
C ALA A 235 -15.97 15.57 -15.12
N TRP A 236 -15.04 15.36 -14.19
CA TRP A 236 -14.93 14.11 -13.44
C TRP A 236 -16.19 13.83 -12.62
N ARG A 237 -16.73 14.86 -11.96
CA ARG A 237 -17.95 14.70 -11.16
C ARG A 237 -19.13 14.24 -12.01
N ALA A 238 -19.35 14.90 -13.14
CA ALA A 238 -20.36 14.50 -14.11
C ALA A 238 -20.13 13.05 -14.61
N TYR A 239 -18.87 12.67 -14.86
CA TYR A 239 -18.52 11.32 -15.31
C TYR A 239 -18.88 10.24 -14.28
N ILE A 240 -18.65 10.48 -12.99
CA ILE A 240 -18.95 9.48 -11.95
C ILE A 240 -20.44 9.43 -11.60
N ASP A 241 -21.18 10.53 -11.72
CA ASP A 241 -22.62 10.58 -11.43
C ASP A 241 -23.46 9.85 -12.49
N ALA A 242 -22.96 9.75 -13.73
CA ALA A 242 -23.59 8.98 -14.81
C ALA A 242 -23.40 7.44 -14.73
N ARG A 243 -22.90 6.88 -13.61
CA ARG A 243 -22.46 5.46 -13.50
C ARG A 243 -22.87 4.72 -12.21
#